data_AF-A0A831W4Q4-F1
#
_entry.id   AF-A0A831W4Q4-F1
#
_cell.length_a   1.000
_cell.length_b   1.000
_cell.length_c   1.000
_cell.angle_alpha   90.00
_cell.angle_beta   90.00
_cell.angle_gamma   90.00
#
_symmetry.space_group_name_H-M   'P 1'
#
loop_
_entity.id
_entity.type
_entity.pdbx_description
1 polymer ?
#
loop_
_entity_poly.entity_id
_entity_poly.type
_entity_poly.pdbx_seq_one_letter_code
_entity_poly.pdbx_strand_id
1 'polypeptide(L)'
;MSEPHTPIEPEGERRRFFRIDDSVNLGYQVVDPAALPEKLEQLNSGIRDEFLVMSGLAAISQEMAGVMRKLEVSAPEVSRYLKSLDRKVDLLGRAFLFQFSDLSELPARAVNLSAAGMAFFAQEPVEPGAVLELRLLLLPSYTGLLIYADVVACEVEPMEDGS
;
A
#
# COMPACT_ATOMS: atom_id res chain seq x y z
N MET A 1 25.17 0.11 52.04
CA MET A 1 23.95 -0.36 51.35
C MET A 1 23.59 0.73 50.38
N SER A 2 23.95 0.56 49.11
CA SER A 2 23.72 1.54 48.06
C SER A 2 22.63 0.98 47.15
N GLU A 3 21.51 1.70 47.04
CA GLU A 3 20.44 1.37 46.11
C GLU A 3 20.97 1.46 44.67
N PRO A 4 20.63 0.50 43.78
CA PRO A 4 20.97 0.63 42.38
C PRO A 4 20.06 1.68 41.75
N HIS A 5 20.70 2.73 41.25
CA HIS A 5 20.10 3.76 40.41
C HIS A 5 19.63 3.08 39.11
N THR A 6 18.33 2.82 38.98
CA THR A 6 17.75 2.41 37.70
C THR A 6 17.95 3.57 36.71
N PRO A 7 18.60 3.35 35.55
CA PRO A 7 18.65 4.38 34.52
C PRO A 7 17.24 4.63 34.01
N ILE A 8 16.76 5.86 34.12
CA ILE A 8 15.56 6.31 33.42
C ILE A 8 15.99 6.42 31.95
N GLU A 9 15.59 5.45 31.11
CA GLU A 9 15.72 5.57 29.66
C GLU A 9 14.86 6.75 29.19
N PRO A 10 15.40 7.70 28.40
CA PRO A 10 14.60 8.79 27.87
C PRO A 10 13.52 8.23 26.93
N GLU A 11 12.26 8.62 27.13
CA GLU A 11 11.08 8.21 26.35
C GLU A 11 11.09 8.65 24.85
N GLY A 12 12.26 8.98 24.28
CA GLY A 12 12.38 9.69 23.01
C GLY A 12 12.52 8.84 21.75
N GLU A 13 12.85 7.55 21.82
CA GLU A 13 13.39 6.83 20.65
C GLU A 13 12.63 5.55 20.27
N ARG A 14 11.28 5.62 20.24
CA ARG A 14 10.42 4.55 19.69
C ARG A 14 10.36 4.52 18.15
N ARG A 15 11.14 5.37 17.45
CA ARG A 15 11.07 5.56 15.98
C ARG A 15 12.11 4.69 15.27
N ARG A 16 11.77 3.41 15.06
CA ARG A 16 12.65 2.43 14.38
C ARG A 16 12.56 2.44 12.85
N PHE A 17 11.65 3.23 12.28
CA PHE A 17 11.39 3.25 10.84
C PHE A 17 11.31 4.67 10.30
N PHE A 18 11.82 4.85 9.07
CA PHE A 18 11.69 6.08 8.31
C PHE A 18 10.21 6.36 7.99
N ARG A 19 9.83 7.63 7.97
CA ARG A 19 8.47 8.11 7.67
C ARG A 19 8.49 9.01 6.46
N ILE A 20 7.47 8.87 5.62
CA ILE A 20 7.27 9.65 4.41
C ILE A 20 5.91 10.33 4.53
N ASP A 21 5.90 11.65 4.42
CA ASP A 21 4.68 12.40 4.15
C ASP A 21 4.43 12.38 2.65
N ASP A 22 3.28 11.84 2.24
CA ASP A 22 2.93 11.68 0.83
C ASP A 22 1.43 11.92 0.61
N SER A 23 1.03 12.00 -0.66
CA SER A 23 -0.38 12.01 -1.08
C SER A 23 -0.63 10.79 -1.95
N VAL A 24 -1.44 9.86 -1.45
CA VAL A 24 -1.76 8.61 -2.14
C VAL A 24 -3.27 8.48 -2.36
N ASN A 25 -3.65 7.81 -3.44
CA ASN A 25 -5.03 7.43 -3.67
C ASN A 25 -5.40 6.31 -2.69
N LEU A 26 -6.24 6.63 -1.70
CA LEU A 26 -6.55 5.73 -0.58
C LEU A 26 -8.06 5.63 -0.35
N GLY A 27 -8.55 4.40 -0.37
CA GLY A 27 -9.87 4.00 0.11
C GLY A 27 -9.71 3.09 1.33
N TYR A 28 -10.67 3.16 2.25
CA TYR A 28 -10.68 2.32 3.43
C TYR A 28 -12.10 1.96 3.81
N GLN A 29 -12.29 0.77 4.38
CA GLN A 29 -13.55 0.34 4.97
C GLN A 29 -13.32 -0.49 6.22
N VAL A 30 -14.22 -0.37 7.19
CA VAL A 30 -14.22 -1.23 8.39
C VAL A 30 -14.68 -2.63 7.98
N VAL A 31 -13.91 -3.64 8.40
CA VAL A 31 -14.19 -5.04 8.12
C VAL A 31 -14.87 -5.67 9.31
N ASP A 32 -15.95 -6.41 9.06
CA ASP A 32 -16.56 -7.27 10.08
C ASP A 32 -15.55 -8.35 10.50
N PRO A 33 -15.19 -8.46 11.80
CA PRO A 33 -14.28 -9.49 12.29
C PRO A 33 -14.67 -10.92 11.89
N ALA A 34 -15.97 -11.21 11.72
CA ALA A 34 -16.44 -12.51 11.29
C ALA A 34 -16.10 -12.82 9.81
N ALA A 35 -16.00 -11.80 8.97
CA ALA A 35 -15.69 -11.93 7.55
C ALA A 35 -14.18 -11.89 7.25
N LEU A 36 -13.36 -11.45 8.22
CA LEU A 36 -11.91 -11.29 8.05
C LEU A 36 -11.18 -12.60 7.64
N PRO A 37 -11.47 -13.78 8.23
CA PRO A 37 -10.78 -15.01 7.85
C PRO A 37 -10.96 -15.37 6.36
N GLU A 38 -12.19 -15.26 5.87
CA GLU A 38 -12.51 -15.54 4.46
C GLU A 38 -11.83 -14.54 3.53
N LYS A 39 -11.87 -13.25 3.89
CA LYS A 39 -11.19 -12.18 3.15
C LYS A 39 -9.67 -12.37 3.06
N LEU A 40 -9.04 -12.82 4.14
CA LEU A 40 -7.61 -13.14 4.15
C LEU A 40 -7.30 -14.39 3.32
N GLU A 41 -8.17 -15.40 3.34
CA GLU A 41 -8.03 -16.58 2.48
C GLU A 41 -8.13 -16.20 1.00
N GLN A 42 -9.11 -15.36 0.63
CA GLN A 42 -9.27 -14.84 -0.73
C GLN A 42 -8.02 -14.08 -1.19
N LEU A 43 -7.47 -13.19 -0.35
CA LEU A 43 -6.24 -12.46 -0.63
C LEU A 43 -5.05 -13.42 -0.89
N ASN A 44 -4.92 -14.48 -0.09
CA ASN A 44 -3.81 -15.45 -0.22
C ASN A 44 -4.00 -16.44 -1.38
N SER A 45 -5.24 -16.74 -1.75
CA SER A 45 -5.58 -17.70 -2.81
C SER A 45 -5.30 -17.17 -4.23
N GLY A 46 -4.99 -15.88 -4.38
CA GLY A 46 -4.72 -15.25 -5.67
C GLY A 46 -5.98 -15.11 -6.55
N ILE A 47 -7.18 -15.23 -5.96
CA ILE A 47 -8.42 -14.84 -6.62
C ILE A 47 -8.32 -13.34 -6.94
N ARG A 48 -8.48 -13.01 -8.22
CA ARG A 48 -8.06 -11.74 -8.83
C ARG A 48 -9.00 -10.62 -8.44
N ASP A 49 -8.70 -9.93 -7.34
CA ASP A 49 -9.14 -8.54 -7.21
C ASP A 49 -8.52 -7.77 -8.39
N GLU A 50 -9.38 -7.19 -9.25
CA GLU A 50 -8.96 -6.43 -10.43
C GLU A 50 -8.01 -5.29 -10.06
N PHE A 51 -8.13 -4.79 -8.82
CA PHE A 51 -7.26 -3.76 -8.26
C PHE A 51 -5.79 -4.20 -8.16
N LEU A 52 -5.52 -5.49 -7.99
CA LEU A 52 -4.17 -6.03 -7.78
C LEU A 52 -3.46 -6.44 -9.08
N VAL A 53 -4.12 -6.35 -10.24
CA VAL A 53 -3.58 -6.80 -11.54
C VAL A 53 -2.24 -6.13 -11.85
N MET A 54 -2.14 -4.82 -11.67
CA MET A 54 -0.91 -4.08 -11.93
C MET A 54 0.23 -4.47 -10.99
N SER A 55 -0.09 -4.86 -9.75
CA SER A 55 0.89 -5.35 -8.77
C SER A 55 1.41 -6.73 -9.16
N GLY A 56 0.53 -7.60 -9.66
CA GLY A 56 0.91 -8.89 -10.23
C GLY A 56 1.81 -8.73 -11.47
N LEU A 57 1.46 -7.83 -12.39
CA LEU A 57 2.31 -7.53 -13.55
C LEU A 57 3.69 -7.04 -13.12
N ALA A 58 3.75 -6.10 -12.16
CA ALA A 58 5.01 -5.58 -11.64
C ALA A 58 5.88 -6.68 -11.01
N ALA A 59 5.28 -7.60 -10.25
CA ALA A 59 6.00 -8.74 -9.66
C ALA A 59 6.63 -9.63 -10.74
N ILE A 60 5.87 -9.97 -11.79
CA ILE A 60 6.36 -10.76 -12.93
C ILE A 60 7.50 -10.00 -13.66
N SER A 61 7.36 -8.69 -13.87
CA SER A 61 8.42 -7.88 -14.49
C SER A 61 9.70 -7.85 -13.65
N GLN A 62 9.60 -7.85 -12.30
CA GLN A 62 10.75 -7.98 -11.41
C GLN A 62 11.43 -9.36 -11.53
N GLU A 63 10.65 -10.44 -11.58
CA GLU A 63 11.17 -11.80 -11.78
C GLU A 63 11.92 -11.93 -13.12
N MET A 64 11.40 -11.30 -14.19
CA MET A 64 11.99 -11.32 -15.52
C MET A 64 13.22 -10.41 -15.68
N ALA A 65 13.46 -9.47 -14.75
CA ALA A 65 14.48 -8.43 -14.90
C ALA A 65 15.89 -8.98 -15.11
N GLY A 66 16.24 -10.08 -14.41
CA GLY A 66 17.54 -10.73 -14.54
C GLY A 66 17.77 -11.34 -15.93
N VAL A 67 16.74 -11.96 -16.52
CA VAL A 67 16.80 -12.52 -17.89
C VAL A 67 16.88 -11.40 -18.92
N MET A 68 16.10 -10.33 -18.73
CA MET A 68 16.12 -9.16 -19.60
C MET A 68 17.52 -8.54 -19.70
N ARG A 69 18.21 -8.39 -18.56
CA ARG A 69 19.58 -7.85 -18.53
C ARG A 69 20.59 -8.70 -19.30
N LYS A 70 20.42 -10.03 -19.33
CA LYS A 70 21.25 -10.92 -20.16
C LYS A 70 20.96 -10.72 -21.65
N LEU A 71 19.67 -10.61 -22.00
CA LEU A 71 19.23 -10.39 -23.39
C LEU A 71 19.68 -9.04 -23.94
N GLU A 72 19.76 -8.00 -23.12
CA GLU A 72 20.32 -6.70 -23.54
C GLU A 72 21.75 -6.81 -24.08
N VAL A 73 22.55 -7.73 -23.54
CA VAL A 73 23.93 -7.96 -23.96
C VAL A 73 24.00 -8.95 -25.13
N SER A 74 23.27 -10.06 -25.05
CA SER A 74 23.38 -11.15 -26.03
C SER A 74 22.56 -10.94 -27.30
N ALA A 75 21.42 -10.23 -27.21
CA ALA A 75 20.46 -10.03 -28.29
C ALA A 75 19.68 -8.71 -28.15
N PRO A 76 20.32 -7.55 -28.42
CA PRO A 76 19.73 -6.23 -28.14
C PRO A 76 18.38 -5.97 -28.83
N GLU A 77 18.21 -6.39 -30.09
CA GLU A 77 16.97 -6.20 -30.83
C GLU A 77 15.81 -7.02 -30.25
N VAL A 78 16.10 -8.24 -29.77
CA VAL A 78 15.11 -9.08 -29.09
C VAL A 78 14.70 -8.45 -27.77
N SER A 79 15.66 -7.97 -26.98
CA SER A 79 15.39 -7.23 -25.74
C SER A 79 14.49 -6.02 -25.98
N ARG A 80 14.79 -5.21 -27.02
CA ARG A 80 13.98 -4.04 -27.39
C ARG A 80 12.55 -4.42 -27.76
N TYR A 81 12.37 -5.49 -28.52
CA TYR A 81 11.04 -6.00 -28.87
C TYR A 81 10.27 -6.48 -27.62
N LEU A 82 10.91 -7.27 -26.75
CA LEU A 82 10.27 -7.79 -25.54
C LEU A 82 9.88 -6.66 -24.57
N LYS A 83 10.73 -5.65 -24.39
CA LYS A 83 10.38 -4.44 -23.60
C LYS A 83 9.19 -3.68 -24.20
N SER A 84 9.06 -3.69 -25.53
CA SER A 84 7.89 -3.08 -26.19
C SER A 84 6.61 -3.90 -25.94
N LEU A 85 6.71 -5.24 -25.88
CA LEU A 85 5.60 -6.09 -25.48
C LEU A 85 5.21 -5.89 -24.01
N ASP A 86 6.19 -5.84 -23.10
CA ASP A 86 5.99 -5.55 -21.67
C ASP A 86 5.21 -4.23 -21.49
N ARG A 87 5.64 -3.16 -22.18
CA ARG A 87 4.93 -1.88 -22.18
C ARG A 87 3.50 -1.95 -22.75
N LYS A 88 3.24 -2.80 -23.75
CA LYS A 88 1.87 -3.02 -24.25
C LYS A 88 1.01 -3.73 -23.22
N VAL A 89 1.56 -4.71 -22.51
CA VAL A 89 0.87 -5.41 -21.42
C VAL A 89 0.55 -4.45 -20.29
N ASP A 90 1.50 -3.60 -19.89
CA ASP A 90 1.26 -2.55 -18.89
C ASP A 90 0.13 -1.60 -19.28
N LEU A 91 0.08 -1.18 -20.55
CA LEU A 91 -1.00 -0.31 -21.04
C LEU A 91 -2.37 -0.99 -20.96
N LEU A 92 -2.43 -2.29 -21.30
CA LEU A 92 -3.66 -3.07 -21.18
C LEU A 92 -4.04 -3.28 -19.70
N GLY A 93 -3.08 -3.55 -18.83
CA GLY A 93 -3.30 -3.67 -17.39
C GLY A 93 -3.87 -2.39 -16.78
N ARG A 94 -3.34 -1.22 -17.17
CA ARG A 94 -3.87 0.08 -16.73
C ARG A 94 -5.29 0.30 -17.23
N ALA A 95 -5.55 0.04 -18.52
CA ALA A 95 -6.89 0.18 -19.10
C ALA A 95 -7.90 -0.74 -18.38
N PHE A 96 -7.48 -1.96 -18.03
CA PHE A 96 -8.27 -2.89 -17.25
C PHE A 96 -8.55 -2.37 -15.83
N LEU A 97 -7.53 -1.89 -15.11
CA LEU A 97 -7.68 -1.29 -13.79
C LEU A 97 -8.72 -0.15 -13.81
N PHE A 98 -8.61 0.77 -14.76
CA PHE A 98 -9.58 1.89 -14.90
C PHE A 98 -10.99 1.45 -15.27
N GLN A 99 -11.15 0.31 -15.92
CA GLN A 99 -12.45 -0.18 -16.37
C GLN A 99 -13.20 -0.94 -15.27
N PHE A 100 -12.48 -1.70 -14.45
CA PHE A 100 -13.09 -2.64 -13.50
C PHE A 100 -12.95 -2.24 -12.04
N SER A 101 -12.03 -1.34 -11.70
CA SER A 101 -11.92 -0.80 -10.36
C SER A 101 -12.66 0.54 -10.26
N ASP A 102 -13.51 0.67 -9.23
CA ASP A 102 -14.09 1.96 -8.91
C ASP A 102 -13.05 2.86 -8.23
N LEU A 103 -12.25 3.56 -9.04
CA LEU A 103 -11.24 4.47 -8.53
C LEU A 103 -11.83 5.72 -7.86
N SER A 104 -13.15 5.95 -7.97
CA SER A 104 -13.79 7.06 -7.27
C SER A 104 -13.80 6.88 -5.75
N GLU A 105 -13.69 5.63 -5.28
CA GLU A 105 -13.53 5.27 -3.86
C GLU A 105 -12.10 5.52 -3.34
N LEU A 106 -11.16 5.94 -4.20
CA LEU A 106 -9.76 6.16 -3.86
C LEU A 106 -9.35 7.64 -4.02
N PRO A 107 -9.94 8.58 -3.26
CA PRO A 107 -9.52 9.97 -3.32
C PRO A 107 -8.04 10.10 -2.93
N ALA A 108 -7.38 11.12 -3.46
CA ALA A 108 -6.05 11.49 -3.00
C ALA A 108 -6.12 11.95 -1.54
N ARG A 109 -5.36 11.31 -0.66
CA ARG A 109 -5.30 11.62 0.77
C ARG A 109 -3.86 11.86 1.18
N ALA A 110 -3.65 12.89 1.98
CA ALA A 110 -2.39 13.06 2.69
C ALA A 110 -2.22 11.92 3.70
N VAL A 111 -1.06 11.29 3.67
CA VAL A 111 -0.70 10.17 4.55
C VAL A 111 0.69 10.38 5.13
N ASN A 112 0.88 9.92 6.36
CA ASN A 112 2.19 9.68 6.93
C ASN A 112 2.45 8.17 6.95
N LEU A 113 3.33 7.71 6.09
CA LEU A 113 3.59 6.28 5.87
C LEU A 113 4.92 5.85 6.47
N SER A 114 4.95 4.67 7.08
CA SER A 114 6.17 3.98 7.53
C SER A 114 6.07 2.48 7.26
N ALA A 115 7.18 1.76 7.44
CA ALA A 115 7.18 0.30 7.32
C ALA A 115 6.29 -0.41 8.37
N ALA A 116 5.93 0.27 9.46
CA ALA A 116 5.14 -0.31 10.55
C ALA A 116 3.69 0.15 10.58
N GLY A 117 3.28 1.06 9.71
CA GLY A 117 1.92 1.60 9.71
C GLY A 117 1.80 2.93 8.98
N MET A 118 0.56 3.43 8.95
CA MET A 118 0.17 4.64 8.24
C MET A 118 -0.80 5.45 9.09
N ALA A 119 -0.70 6.78 9.03
CA ALA A 119 -1.70 7.71 9.55
C ALA A 119 -2.32 8.50 8.39
N PHE A 120 -3.64 8.70 8.44
CA PHE A 120 -4.39 9.44 7.42
C PHE A 120 -5.69 9.99 8.02
N PHE A 121 -6.30 10.96 7.35
CA PHE A 121 -7.60 11.49 7.74
C PHE A 121 -8.74 10.56 7.34
N ALA A 122 -9.46 10.08 8.35
CA ALA A 122 -10.72 9.35 8.21
C ALA A 122 -11.90 10.34 8.15
N GLN A 123 -12.94 10.01 7.38
CA GLN A 123 -14.17 10.81 7.30
C GLN A 123 -15.00 10.71 8.59
N GLU A 124 -14.96 9.54 9.23
CA GLU A 124 -15.64 9.25 10.48
C GLU A 124 -14.65 8.64 11.47
N PRO A 125 -14.80 8.88 12.78
CA PRO A 125 -13.98 8.23 13.81
C PRO A 125 -14.10 6.70 13.70
N VAL A 126 -12.96 6.01 13.80
CA VAL A 126 -12.90 4.55 13.79
C VAL A 126 -12.37 4.07 15.13
N GLU A 127 -13.08 3.12 15.74
CA GLU A 127 -12.72 2.58 17.05
C GLU A 127 -11.35 1.87 17.02
N PRO A 128 -10.45 2.14 17.99
CA PRO A 128 -9.24 1.37 18.18
C PRO A 128 -9.53 -0.13 18.34
N GLY A 129 -8.73 -0.96 17.67
CA GLY A 129 -8.93 -2.41 17.58
C GLY A 129 -9.86 -2.86 16.44
N ALA A 130 -10.53 -1.94 15.74
CA ALA A 130 -11.22 -2.28 14.50
C ALA A 130 -10.22 -2.65 13.40
N VAL A 131 -10.63 -3.53 12.49
CA VAL A 131 -9.84 -3.92 11.33
C VAL A 131 -10.30 -3.12 10.12
N LEU A 132 -9.35 -2.49 9.43
CA LEU A 132 -9.58 -1.80 8.18
C LEU A 132 -9.06 -2.61 7.01
N GLU A 133 -9.84 -2.66 5.94
CA GLU A 133 -9.37 -2.99 4.60
C GLU A 133 -8.96 -1.68 3.93
N LEU A 134 -7.69 -1.56 3.58
CA LEU A 134 -7.11 -0.41 2.91
C LEU A 134 -6.80 -0.77 1.46
N ARG A 135 -7.29 0.04 0.53
CA ARG A 135 -6.92 0.00 -0.89
C ARG A 135 -6.09 1.22 -1.22
N LEU A 136 -4.82 1.03 -1.57
CA LEU A 136 -3.90 2.11 -1.97
C LEU A 136 -3.54 1.96 -3.44
N LEU A 137 -3.70 3.02 -4.22
CA LEU A 137 -3.20 3.08 -5.60
C LEU A 137 -1.99 4.01 -5.65
N LEU A 138 -0.83 3.45 -5.97
CA LEU A 138 0.43 4.18 -6.07
C LEU A 138 0.66 4.64 -7.50
N LEU A 139 0.77 5.96 -7.68
CA LEU A 139 1.12 6.59 -8.94
C LEU A 139 2.62 6.94 -8.99
N PRO A 140 3.27 6.94 -10.18
CA PRO A 140 2.72 6.68 -11.51
C PRO A 140 2.78 5.20 -11.95
N SER A 141 3.18 4.28 -11.07
CA SER A 141 3.29 2.85 -11.39
C SER A 141 1.93 2.14 -11.54
N TYR A 142 0.86 2.75 -11.03
CA TYR A 142 -0.49 2.18 -10.92
C TYR A 142 -0.51 0.89 -10.08
N THR A 143 0.39 0.79 -9.10
CA THR A 143 0.48 -0.39 -8.23
C THR A 143 -0.63 -0.33 -7.19
N GLY A 144 -1.50 -1.34 -7.15
CA GLY A 144 -2.56 -1.49 -6.16
C GLY A 144 -2.09 -2.30 -4.95
N LEU A 145 -2.34 -1.79 -3.75
CA LEU A 145 -2.09 -2.51 -2.50
C LEU A 145 -3.41 -2.74 -1.78
N LEU A 146 -3.68 -3.99 -1.44
CA LEU A 146 -4.80 -4.38 -0.59
C LEU A 146 -4.21 -4.85 0.75
N ILE A 147 -4.52 -4.14 1.82
CA ILE A 147 -3.92 -4.33 3.14
C ILE A 147 -5.03 -4.44 4.18
N TYR A 148 -4.95 -5.42 5.07
CA TYR A 148 -5.76 -5.46 6.29
C TYR A 148 -4.91 -4.96 7.46
N ALA A 149 -5.42 -3.98 8.21
CA ALA A 149 -4.68 -3.32 9.29
C ALA A 149 -5.56 -3.04 10.50
N ASP A 150 -4.99 -3.13 11.70
CA ASP A 150 -5.67 -2.76 12.94
C ASP A 150 -5.57 -1.25 13.20
N VAL A 151 -6.67 -0.65 13.65
CA VAL A 151 -6.66 0.74 14.14
C VAL A 151 -6.00 0.76 15.51
N VAL A 152 -4.83 1.40 15.61
CA VAL A 152 -4.09 1.52 16.88
C VAL A 152 -4.53 2.74 17.70
N ALA A 153 -4.94 3.82 17.04
CA ALA A 153 -5.43 5.04 17.66
C ALA A 153 -6.26 5.84 16.63
N CYS A 154 -7.25 6.58 17.12
CA CYS A 154 -8.01 7.54 16.33
C CYS A 154 -8.25 8.77 17.19
N GLU A 155 -7.79 9.93 16.72
CA GLU A 155 -7.93 11.21 17.41
C GLU A 155 -8.73 12.15 16.51
N VAL A 156 -9.66 12.90 17.10
CA VAL A 156 -10.38 13.95 16.38
C VAL A 156 -9.46 15.15 16.34
N GLU A 157 -9.08 15.59 15.14
CA GLU A 157 -8.31 16.81 15.00
C GLU A 157 -9.20 17.99 15.43
N PRO A 158 -8.83 18.75 16.47
CA PRO A 158 -9.63 19.89 16.90
C PRO A 158 -9.62 20.90 15.75
N MET A 159 -10.81 21.34 15.33
CA MET A 159 -10.91 22.50 14.43
C MET A 159 -10.17 23.66 15.10
N GLU A 160 -9.07 24.12 14.50
CA GLU A 160 -8.48 25.41 14.88
C GLU A 160 -9.55 26.47 14.59
N ASP A 161 -10.10 27.08 15.64
CA ASP A 161 -10.92 28.28 15.54
C ASP A 161 -10.06 29.35 14.86
N GLY A 162 -10.35 29.59 13.58
CA GLY A 162 -9.70 30.62 12.78
C GLY A 162 -9.82 31.97 13.48
N SER A 163 -8.68 32.52 13.90
CA SER A 163 -8.54 33.89 14.41
C SER A 163 -8.41 34.88 13.26
#